data_AF-H6LJP2-F1
#
_entry.id   AF-H6LJP2-F1
#
_cell.length_a   1.000
_cell.length_b   1.000
_cell.length_c   1.000
_cell.angle_alpha   90.00
_cell.angle_beta   90.00
_cell.angle_gamma   90.00
#
_symmetry.space_group_name_H-M   'P 1'
#
loop_
_entity.id
_entity.type
_entity.pdbx_description
1 polymer ?
#
loop_
_entity_poly.entity_id
_entity_poly.type
_entity_poly.pdbx_seq_one_letter_code
_entity_poly.pdbx_strand_id
1 'polypeptide(L)'
;MYKFLLIEDSEDDAALFQDTVKRLNIEAKVETYQLCIAKTYSEGIEMIGSGFDGVIIDIRLDDGHSGNEIIREIMQKYRLPVAIFTGTPDTEQKDGSPILVYKKGEAEHKDILSNLCKVSETGLFNVLGGTGILEKVMNQIFWKNLYPQIGLWTGKKAQGIETEKLLLRYTVSHIQELIDSETPAYVTEEMYIKPPIINTIKTGAIYQSPEAGIYCIVLSPPCDLVVHNGVVKTNRILVCEIDNHDVVNKEIADKASRRDKKKENIQNAIKNNYSDYYHWLPKNSLFCGGYINFRNVMTYPIDQFIDEYGQPIAKIQEYFVKSILNRFSSYYARQGQPDFDFKVETKRIVNEICPAESVS
;
A
#
# COMPACT_ATOMS: atom_id res chain seq x y z
N MET A 1 -25.33 -6.63 10.40
CA MET A 1 -26.24 -5.49 10.62
C MET A 1 -25.41 -4.24 10.43
N TYR A 2 -25.78 -3.38 9.48
CA TYR A 2 -25.14 -2.09 9.21
C TYR A 2 -25.82 -1.01 10.03
N LYS A 3 -25.02 -0.18 10.69
CA LYS A 3 -25.49 0.95 11.49
C LYS A 3 -25.04 2.25 10.84
N PHE A 4 -26.00 3.08 10.44
CA PHE A 4 -25.75 4.37 9.81
C PHE A 4 -26.16 5.53 10.72
N LEU A 5 -25.45 6.64 10.60
CA LEU A 5 -25.83 7.92 11.19
C LEU A 5 -26.28 8.87 10.07
N LEU A 6 -27.46 9.44 10.20
CA LEU A 6 -27.93 10.55 9.39
C LEU A 6 -27.85 11.83 10.22
N ILE A 7 -27.21 12.86 9.70
CA ILE A 7 -27.15 14.20 10.29
C ILE A 7 -27.94 15.13 9.37
N GLU A 8 -29.17 15.42 9.79
CA GLU A 8 -30.22 16.07 8.99
C GLU A 8 -31.22 16.71 9.95
N ASP A 9 -31.48 18.01 9.77
CA ASP A 9 -32.42 18.80 10.58
C ASP A 9 -33.86 18.71 10.05
N SER A 10 -34.04 18.43 8.75
CA SER A 10 -35.35 18.21 8.14
C SER A 10 -36.00 16.90 8.60
N GLU A 11 -37.09 17.01 9.35
CA GLU A 11 -37.86 15.84 9.81
C GLU A 11 -38.44 15.02 8.65
N ASP A 12 -38.79 15.68 7.54
CA ASP A 12 -39.33 15.03 6.35
C ASP A 12 -38.25 14.18 5.65
N ASP A 13 -37.05 14.72 5.44
CA ASP A 13 -35.94 13.99 4.82
C ASP A 13 -35.48 12.82 5.71
N ALA A 14 -35.42 13.06 7.01
CA ALA A 14 -35.17 12.04 8.02
C ALA A 14 -36.20 10.89 7.96
N ALA A 15 -37.50 11.21 7.85
CA ALA A 15 -38.55 10.21 7.73
C ALA A 15 -38.44 9.37 6.45
N LEU A 16 -38.10 9.99 5.32
CA LEU A 16 -37.89 9.30 4.05
C LEU A 16 -36.74 8.27 4.12
N PHE A 17 -35.64 8.62 4.78
CA PHE A 17 -34.55 7.68 5.04
C PHE A 17 -35.00 6.53 5.95
N GLN A 18 -35.71 6.82 7.03
CA GLN A 18 -36.23 5.79 7.94
C GLN A 18 -37.16 4.81 7.21
N ASP A 19 -38.07 5.31 6.38
CA ASP A 19 -39.00 4.47 5.63
C ASP A 19 -38.28 3.61 4.59
N THR A 20 -37.23 4.16 3.96
CA THR A 20 -36.36 3.39 3.07
C THR A 20 -35.67 2.24 3.83
N VAL A 21 -35.12 2.51 5.03
CA VAL A 21 -34.48 1.49 5.88
C VAL A 21 -35.47 0.40 6.30
N LYS A 22 -36.69 0.79 6.73
CA LYS A 22 -37.76 -0.18 7.06
C LYS A 22 -38.09 -1.07 5.87
N ARG A 23 -38.28 -0.49 4.68
CA ARG A 23 -38.55 -1.25 3.45
C ARG A 23 -37.44 -2.24 3.13
N LEU A 24 -36.17 -1.82 3.21
CA LEU A 24 -35.03 -2.69 2.96
C LEU A 24 -34.94 -3.86 3.96
N ASN A 25 -35.23 -3.63 5.25
CA ASN A 25 -35.28 -4.70 6.25
C ASN A 25 -36.43 -5.69 5.99
N ILE A 26 -37.60 -5.21 5.55
CA ILE A 26 -38.73 -6.07 5.16
C ILE A 26 -38.34 -6.94 3.96
N GLU A 27 -37.72 -6.35 2.92
CA GLU A 27 -37.22 -7.07 1.75
C GLU A 27 -36.19 -8.14 2.14
N ALA A 28 -35.27 -7.81 3.05
CA ALA A 28 -34.24 -8.71 3.54
C ALA A 28 -34.77 -9.82 4.48
N LYS A 29 -35.98 -9.66 5.03
CA LYS A 29 -36.59 -10.54 6.06
C LYS A 29 -35.78 -10.66 7.35
N VAL A 30 -34.80 -9.78 7.55
CA VAL A 30 -33.95 -9.71 8.74
C VAL A 30 -33.53 -8.26 8.94
N GLU A 31 -33.38 -7.85 10.20
CA GLU A 31 -32.92 -6.51 10.57
C GLU A 31 -31.45 -6.32 10.17
N THR A 32 -31.27 -5.84 8.94
CA THR A 32 -29.97 -5.69 8.28
C THR A 32 -29.45 -4.28 8.44
N TYR A 33 -30.34 -3.29 8.47
CA TYR A 33 -30.02 -1.86 8.46
C TYR A 33 -30.60 -1.17 9.69
N GLN A 34 -29.78 -0.37 10.37
CA GLN A 34 -30.18 0.50 11.47
C GLN A 34 -29.80 1.94 11.12
N LEU A 35 -30.71 2.88 11.38
CA LEU A 35 -30.48 4.31 11.17
C LEU A 35 -30.63 5.06 12.49
N CYS A 36 -29.58 5.76 12.87
CA CYS A 36 -29.60 6.77 13.93
C CYS A 36 -29.68 8.16 13.28
N ILE A 37 -30.37 9.09 13.92
CA ILE A 37 -30.56 10.45 13.40
C ILE A 37 -30.06 11.44 14.45
N ALA A 38 -29.25 12.39 14.00
CA ALA A 38 -28.90 13.60 14.72
C ALA A 38 -29.49 14.80 13.98
N LYS A 39 -30.24 15.64 14.70
CA LYS A 39 -30.93 16.79 14.12
C LYS A 39 -30.08 18.06 14.11
N THR A 40 -28.95 18.03 14.81
CA THR A 40 -28.06 19.18 14.98
C THR A 40 -26.62 18.78 14.80
N TYR A 41 -25.75 19.77 14.57
CA TYR A 41 -24.30 19.60 14.54
C TYR A 41 -23.79 18.95 15.84
N SER A 42 -24.26 19.44 16.99
CA SER A 42 -23.79 18.99 18.30
C SER A 42 -24.12 17.51 18.54
N GLU A 43 -25.36 17.10 18.25
CA GLU A 43 -25.77 15.70 18.32
C GLU A 43 -24.96 14.83 17.35
N GLY A 44 -24.73 15.34 16.13
CA GLY A 44 -23.95 14.64 15.11
C GLY A 44 -22.53 14.32 15.58
N ILE A 45 -21.82 15.33 16.10
CA ILE A 45 -20.45 15.19 16.62
C ILE A 45 -20.38 14.22 17.81
N GLU A 46 -21.33 14.28 18.74
CA GLU A 46 -21.38 13.36 19.87
C GLU A 46 -21.55 11.89 19.41
N MET A 47 -22.38 11.67 18.38
CA MET A 47 -22.69 10.34 17.91
C MET A 47 -21.58 9.71 17.06
N ILE A 48 -20.87 10.45 16.21
CA ILE A 48 -19.91 9.94 15.20
C ILE A 48 -18.91 8.90 15.74
N GLY A 49 -18.48 8.99 17.01
CA GLY A 49 -17.57 8.03 17.64
C GLY A 49 -18.15 6.62 17.91
N SER A 50 -19.45 6.41 17.72
CA SER A 50 -20.20 5.26 18.25
C SER A 50 -20.23 4.01 17.36
N GLY A 51 -19.16 3.75 16.59
CA GLY A 51 -19.02 2.52 15.81
C GLY A 51 -20.05 2.37 14.68
N PHE A 52 -20.23 3.43 13.90
CA PHE A 52 -21.07 3.41 12.69
C PHE A 52 -20.32 2.77 11.51
N ASP A 53 -21.08 2.22 10.55
CA ASP A 53 -20.58 1.71 9.27
C ASP A 53 -20.59 2.77 8.17
N GLY A 54 -21.23 3.91 8.43
CA GLY A 54 -21.23 5.07 7.54
C GLY A 54 -22.05 6.22 8.11
N VAL A 55 -21.76 7.42 7.63
CA VAL A 55 -22.51 8.65 7.97
C VAL A 55 -22.99 9.36 6.72
N ILE A 56 -24.21 9.89 6.80
CA ILE A 56 -24.87 10.67 5.76
C ILE A 56 -25.08 12.06 6.35
N ILE A 57 -24.64 13.10 5.64
CA ILE A 57 -24.58 14.47 6.17
C ILE A 57 -25.26 15.42 5.19
N ASP A 58 -26.24 16.21 5.65
CA ASP A 58 -26.66 17.41 4.93
C ASP A 58 -25.69 18.58 5.21
N ILE A 59 -25.46 19.40 4.19
CA ILE A 59 -24.56 20.55 4.22
C ILE A 59 -25.16 21.72 4.99
N ARG A 60 -26.47 21.94 4.88
CA ARG A 60 -27.18 23.01 5.58
C ARG A 60 -27.84 22.42 6.81
N LEU A 61 -27.48 22.94 7.98
CA LEU A 61 -28.09 22.63 9.26
C LEU A 61 -28.59 23.94 9.89
N ASP A 62 -29.75 23.91 10.51
CA ASP A 62 -30.46 25.09 11.04
C ASP A 62 -29.84 25.69 12.31
N ASP A 63 -28.78 25.10 12.85
CA ASP A 63 -28.09 25.57 14.08
C ASP A 63 -26.96 26.57 13.82
N GLY A 64 -26.80 27.04 12.58
CA GLY A 64 -25.77 28.00 12.18
C GLY A 64 -24.40 27.38 11.90
N HIS A 65 -24.27 26.05 12.02
CA HIS A 65 -23.11 25.29 11.57
C HIS A 65 -23.38 24.64 10.20
N SER A 66 -22.32 24.41 9.43
CA SER A 66 -22.43 23.66 8.17
C SER A 66 -22.04 22.19 8.35
N GLY A 67 -22.68 21.29 7.61
CA GLY A 67 -22.23 19.91 7.45
C GLY A 67 -20.78 19.79 6.96
N ASN A 68 -20.26 20.80 6.25
CA ASN A 68 -18.84 20.87 5.89
C ASN A 68 -17.92 20.87 7.13
N GLU A 69 -18.33 21.49 8.25
CA GLU A 69 -17.58 21.45 9.51
C GLU A 69 -17.48 20.03 10.07
N ILE A 70 -18.59 19.28 10.04
CA ILE A 70 -18.64 17.89 10.49
C ILE A 70 -17.75 17.01 9.62
N ILE A 71 -17.78 17.21 8.29
CA ILE A 71 -16.93 16.46 7.37
C ILE A 71 -15.45 16.73 7.65
N ARG A 72 -15.06 17.97 7.93
CA ARG A 72 -13.68 18.31 8.33
C ARG A 72 -13.27 17.59 9.62
N GLU A 73 -14.15 17.56 10.62
CA GLU A 73 -13.91 16.82 11.87
C GLU A 73 -13.74 15.32 11.62
N ILE A 74 -14.58 14.71 10.78
CA ILE A 74 -14.46 13.30 10.39
C ILE A 74 -13.12 13.05 9.72
N MET A 75 -12.75 13.83 8.70
CA MET A 75 -11.49 13.65 7.97
C MET A 75 -10.24 13.79 8.85
N GLN A 76 -10.33 14.53 9.96
CA GLN A 76 -9.20 14.73 10.87
C GLN A 76 -9.11 13.67 11.98
N LYS A 77 -10.25 13.17 12.48
CA LYS A 77 -10.30 12.40 13.73
C LYS A 77 -10.85 10.99 13.58
N TYR A 78 -11.62 10.72 12.53
CA TYR A 78 -12.39 9.48 12.41
C TYR A 78 -12.09 8.77 11.09
N ARG A 79 -12.13 7.43 11.12
CA ARG A 79 -11.98 6.59 9.93
C ARG A 79 -13.32 5.96 9.63
N LEU A 80 -14.19 6.74 8.99
CA LEU A 80 -15.61 6.41 8.76
C LEU A 80 -15.99 6.76 7.30
N PRO A 81 -16.78 5.92 6.60
CA PRO A 81 -17.33 6.27 5.30
C PRO A 81 -18.31 7.44 5.41
N VAL A 82 -18.20 8.42 4.52
CA VAL A 82 -19.06 9.61 4.49
C VAL A 82 -19.77 9.71 3.14
N ALA A 83 -21.06 10.01 3.19
CA ALA A 83 -21.85 10.47 2.05
C ALA A 83 -22.46 11.84 2.36
N ILE A 84 -22.49 12.72 1.36
CA ILE A 84 -23.15 14.01 1.46
C ILE A 84 -24.49 13.92 0.76
N PHE A 85 -25.58 14.31 1.41
CA PHE A 85 -26.91 14.35 0.82
C PHE A 85 -27.51 15.74 1.00
N THR A 86 -27.59 16.52 -0.08
CA THR A 86 -27.93 17.95 0.05
C THR A 86 -28.74 18.50 -1.11
N GLY A 87 -29.59 19.48 -0.83
CA GLY A 87 -30.32 20.24 -1.87
C GLY A 87 -29.45 21.30 -2.56
N THR A 88 -28.39 21.76 -1.90
CA THR A 88 -27.46 22.76 -2.43
C THR A 88 -26.03 22.20 -2.41
N PRO A 89 -25.39 21.98 -3.56
CA PRO A 89 -24.05 21.40 -3.62
C PRO A 89 -22.95 22.42 -3.25
N ASP A 90 -23.13 23.20 -2.19
CA ASP A 90 -22.11 24.09 -1.60
C ASP A 90 -21.11 23.27 -0.75
N THR A 91 -20.52 22.25 -1.36
CA THR A 91 -19.59 21.32 -0.69
C THR A 91 -18.15 21.81 -0.82
N GLU A 92 -17.35 21.69 0.23
CA GLU A 92 -15.90 21.99 0.19
C GLU A 92 -15.06 20.83 -0.42
N GLN A 93 -15.69 19.83 -1.03
CA GLN A 93 -15.01 18.67 -1.59
C GLN A 93 -14.18 19.06 -2.81
N LYS A 94 -12.92 18.60 -2.84
CA LYS A 94 -12.01 18.80 -3.98
C LYS A 94 -12.27 17.76 -5.07
N ASP A 95 -11.89 18.09 -6.31
CA ASP A 95 -11.88 17.13 -7.41
C ASP A 95 -11.08 15.88 -7.02
N GLY A 96 -11.70 14.71 -7.22
CA GLY A 96 -11.13 13.41 -6.85
C GLY A 96 -11.31 13.00 -5.38
N SER A 97 -12.12 13.73 -4.59
CA SER A 97 -12.52 13.27 -3.26
C SER A 97 -13.25 11.91 -3.35
N PRO A 98 -12.97 10.95 -2.46
CA PRO A 98 -13.72 9.70 -2.38
C PRO A 98 -15.10 9.88 -1.73
N ILE A 99 -15.41 11.05 -1.16
CA ILE A 99 -16.70 11.36 -0.55
C ILE A 99 -17.71 11.70 -1.65
N LEU A 100 -18.75 10.88 -1.77
CA LEU A 100 -19.78 11.06 -2.79
C LEU A 100 -20.81 12.10 -2.37
N VAL A 101 -21.18 12.97 -3.31
CA VAL A 101 -22.21 14.01 -3.14
C VAL A 101 -23.47 13.60 -3.90
N TYR A 102 -24.57 13.50 -3.17
CA TYR A 102 -25.90 13.15 -3.68
C TYR A 102 -26.81 14.37 -3.57
N LYS A 103 -27.45 14.75 -4.67
CA LYS A 103 -28.43 15.85 -4.69
C LYS A 103 -29.82 15.37 -4.30
N LYS A 104 -30.46 16.10 -3.38
CA LYS A 104 -31.87 15.90 -3.02
C LYS A 104 -32.74 16.01 -4.28
N GLY A 105 -33.63 15.05 -4.49
CA GLY A 105 -34.50 14.96 -5.66
C GLY A 105 -33.90 14.30 -6.91
N GLU A 106 -32.58 14.08 -6.96
CA GLU A 106 -31.90 13.37 -8.05
C GLU A 106 -31.42 11.97 -7.63
N ALA A 107 -31.03 11.82 -6.36
CA ALA A 107 -30.51 10.57 -5.81
C ALA A 107 -31.57 9.82 -4.99
N GLU A 108 -31.59 8.49 -5.12
CA GLU A 108 -32.40 7.64 -4.25
C GLU A 108 -31.68 7.33 -2.93
N HIS A 109 -32.40 7.44 -1.81
CA HIS A 109 -31.91 7.07 -0.48
C HIS A 109 -31.32 5.64 -0.42
N LYS A 110 -31.90 4.71 -1.19
CA LYS A 110 -31.45 3.32 -1.29
C LYS A 110 -30.05 3.21 -1.88
N ASP A 111 -29.72 4.03 -2.87
CA ASP A 111 -28.41 4.01 -3.53
C ASP A 111 -27.31 4.52 -2.59
N ILE A 112 -27.62 5.55 -1.81
CA ILE A 112 -26.70 6.09 -0.79
C ILE A 112 -26.33 5.00 0.22
N LEU A 113 -27.34 4.32 0.79
CA LEU A 113 -27.16 3.23 1.75
C LEU A 113 -26.39 2.06 1.12
N SER A 114 -26.76 1.65 -0.10
CA SER A 114 -26.09 0.55 -0.81
C SER A 114 -24.61 0.86 -1.08
N ASN A 115 -24.29 2.10 -1.44
CA ASN A 115 -22.91 2.50 -1.68
C ASN A 115 -22.09 2.51 -0.39
N LEU A 116 -22.66 3.00 0.73
CA LEU A 116 -21.99 2.91 2.03
C LEU A 116 -21.75 1.44 2.46
N CYS A 117 -22.71 0.54 2.22
CA CYS A 117 -22.51 -0.90 2.45
C CYS A 117 -21.34 -1.45 1.64
N LYS A 118 -21.32 -1.20 0.32
CA LYS A 118 -20.23 -1.67 -0.56
C LYS A 118 -18.86 -1.17 -0.09
N VAL A 119 -18.79 0.09 0.37
CA VAL A 119 -17.56 0.67 0.92
C VAL A 119 -17.15 -0.05 2.22
N SER A 120 -18.08 -0.33 3.13
CA SER A 120 -17.81 -1.11 4.36
C SER A 120 -17.34 -2.54 4.05
N GLU A 121 -17.96 -3.18 3.05
CA GLU A 121 -17.67 -4.55 2.62
C GLU A 121 -16.25 -4.73 2.05
N THR A 122 -15.57 -3.66 1.66
CA THR A 122 -14.15 -3.70 1.27
C THR A 122 -13.23 -4.20 2.39
N GLY A 123 -13.68 -4.14 3.64
CA GLY A 123 -12.89 -4.47 4.81
C GLY A 123 -11.97 -3.34 5.28
N LEU A 124 -11.83 -2.25 4.54
CA LEU A 124 -10.97 -1.11 4.90
C LEU A 124 -11.32 -0.56 6.29
N PHE A 125 -12.60 -0.32 6.54
CA PHE A 125 -13.10 0.22 7.80
C PHE A 125 -13.21 -0.85 8.90
N ASN A 126 -13.40 -2.12 8.55
CA ASN A 126 -13.32 -3.22 9.50
C ASN A 126 -11.90 -3.40 10.05
N VAL A 127 -10.87 -3.10 9.25
CA VAL A 127 -9.48 -3.15 9.66
C VAL A 127 -9.08 -1.88 10.42
N LEU A 128 -9.35 -0.70 9.84
CA LEU A 128 -8.80 0.58 10.31
C LEU A 128 -9.75 1.43 11.15
N GLY A 129 -11.05 1.16 11.12
CA GLY A 129 -12.07 1.93 11.84
C GLY A 129 -11.83 1.98 13.36
N GLY A 130 -12.49 2.90 14.06
CA GLY A 130 -12.27 3.15 15.50
C GLY A 130 -12.59 1.96 16.42
N THR A 131 -13.24 0.92 15.91
CA THR A 131 -13.51 -0.36 16.61
C THR A 131 -12.98 -1.57 15.83
N GLY A 132 -12.15 -1.31 14.82
CA GLY A 132 -11.65 -2.29 13.87
C GLY A 132 -10.59 -3.24 14.44
N ILE A 133 -10.08 -4.12 13.57
CA ILE A 133 -9.06 -5.12 13.92
C ILE A 133 -7.82 -4.47 14.51
N LEU A 134 -7.33 -3.37 13.91
CA LEU A 134 -6.12 -2.70 14.40
C LEU A 134 -6.28 -2.16 15.82
N GLU A 135 -7.43 -1.58 16.16
CA GLU A 135 -7.70 -1.07 17.52
C GLU A 135 -7.76 -2.20 18.55
N LYS A 136 -8.33 -3.36 18.18
CA LYS A 136 -8.32 -4.56 19.04
C LYS A 136 -6.90 -5.09 19.25
N VAL A 137 -6.10 -5.14 18.18
CA VAL A 137 -4.69 -5.54 18.23
C VAL A 137 -3.88 -4.57 19.10
N MET A 138 -4.06 -3.27 18.94
CA MET A 138 -3.38 -2.24 19.73
C MET A 138 -3.71 -2.37 21.22
N ASN A 139 -4.98 -2.55 21.57
CA ASN A 139 -5.41 -2.80 22.95
C ASN A 139 -4.77 -4.07 23.53
N GLN A 140 -4.73 -5.15 22.73
CA GLN A 140 -4.06 -6.38 23.12
C GLN A 140 -2.56 -6.17 23.36
N ILE A 141 -1.86 -5.50 22.46
CA ILE A 141 -0.42 -5.23 22.57
C ILE A 141 -0.14 -4.39 23.81
N PHE A 142 -0.93 -3.35 24.07
CA PHE A 142 -0.77 -2.49 25.23
C PHE A 142 -0.87 -3.30 26.53
N TRP A 143 -1.98 -4.01 26.75
CA TRP A 143 -2.24 -4.69 28.01
C TRP A 143 -1.45 -5.98 28.21
N LYS A 144 -1.16 -6.73 27.15
CA LYS A 144 -0.47 -8.03 27.26
C LYS A 144 1.05 -7.92 27.11
N ASN A 145 1.56 -6.95 26.37
CA ASN A 145 2.99 -6.87 26.03
C ASN A 145 3.68 -5.64 26.61
N LEU A 146 3.17 -4.43 26.35
CA LEU A 146 3.89 -3.19 26.67
C LEU A 146 3.77 -2.78 28.12
N TYR A 147 2.54 -2.63 28.62
CA TYR A 147 2.28 -2.13 29.98
C TYR A 147 2.80 -3.04 31.09
N PRO A 148 2.74 -4.39 30.99
CA PRO A 148 3.37 -5.26 31.98
C PRO A 148 4.88 -5.04 32.15
N GLN A 149 5.54 -4.47 31.14
CA GLN A 149 6.97 -4.16 31.13
C GLN A 149 7.26 -2.70 31.51
N ILE A 150 6.31 -1.98 32.13
CA ILE A 150 6.48 -0.54 32.43
C ILE A 150 7.76 -0.22 33.23
N GLY A 151 8.17 -1.12 34.14
CA GLY A 151 9.42 -0.99 34.90
C GLY A 151 10.69 -0.96 34.04
N LEU A 152 10.71 -1.68 32.91
CA LEU A 152 11.82 -1.63 31.95
C LEU A 152 11.90 -0.23 31.32
N TRP A 153 10.76 0.30 30.88
CA TRP A 153 10.69 1.58 30.17
C TRP A 153 10.99 2.77 31.10
N THR A 154 10.49 2.75 32.33
CA THR A 154 10.83 3.77 33.33
C THR A 154 12.32 3.73 33.66
N GLY A 155 12.91 2.53 33.79
CA GLY A 155 14.35 2.35 33.97
C GLY A 155 15.18 2.90 32.81
N LYS A 156 14.77 2.65 31.56
CA LYS A 156 15.45 3.20 30.36
C LYS A 156 15.36 4.72 30.29
N LYS A 157 14.19 5.29 30.59
CA LYS A 157 14.01 6.75 30.62
C LYS A 157 14.89 7.40 31.70
N ALA A 158 15.00 6.78 32.88
CA ALA A 158 15.88 7.25 33.96
C ALA A 158 17.37 7.24 33.57
N GLN A 159 17.76 6.36 32.63
CA GLN A 159 19.11 6.33 32.03
C GLN A 159 19.31 7.38 30.92
N GLY A 160 18.33 8.26 30.68
CA GLY A 160 18.40 9.28 29.63
C GLY A 160 18.11 8.76 28.21
N ILE A 161 17.63 7.53 28.06
CA ILE A 161 17.30 6.95 26.75
C ILE A 161 15.96 7.51 26.26
N GLU A 162 15.89 7.92 24.99
CA GLU A 162 14.66 8.37 24.34
C GLU A 162 13.74 7.16 24.08
N THR A 163 12.74 6.95 24.93
CA THR A 163 11.89 5.76 24.91
C THR A 163 10.77 5.81 23.88
N GLU A 164 10.33 6.97 23.43
CA GLU A 164 9.15 7.09 22.57
C GLU A 164 9.38 6.44 21.20
N LYS A 165 10.50 6.75 20.54
CA LYS A 165 10.87 6.13 19.25
C LYS A 165 11.15 4.63 19.39
N LEU A 166 11.66 4.20 20.54
CA LEU A 166 11.90 2.79 20.83
C LEU A 166 10.57 2.03 20.96
N LEU A 167 9.64 2.57 21.75
CA LEU A 167 8.30 1.99 21.96
C LEU A 167 7.49 1.95 20.67
N LEU A 168 7.59 2.99 19.82
CA LEU A 168 6.96 2.98 18.49
C LEU A 168 7.46 1.80 17.66
N ARG A 169 8.78 1.65 17.50
CA ARG A 169 9.36 0.55 16.74
C ARG A 169 8.99 -0.81 17.32
N TYR A 170 9.01 -0.93 18.64
CA TYR A 170 8.65 -2.17 19.32
C TYR A 170 7.18 -2.54 19.10
N THR A 171 6.28 -1.56 19.16
CA THR A 171 4.85 -1.75 18.87
C THR A 171 4.63 -2.22 17.44
N VAL A 172 5.32 -1.61 16.46
CA VAL A 172 5.26 -2.05 15.06
C VAL A 172 5.69 -3.50 14.89
N SER A 173 6.76 -3.93 15.58
CA SER A 173 7.19 -5.33 15.54
C SER A 173 6.14 -6.30 16.10
N HIS A 174 5.44 -5.92 17.18
CA HIS A 174 4.31 -6.73 17.71
C HIS A 174 3.14 -6.82 16.73
N ILE A 175 2.83 -5.72 16.03
CA ILE A 175 1.79 -5.72 15.00
C ILE A 175 2.18 -6.67 13.86
N GLN A 176 3.42 -6.61 13.39
CA GLN A 176 3.92 -7.49 12.33
C GLN A 176 3.80 -8.96 12.71
N GLU A 177 4.27 -9.34 13.90
CA GLU A 177 4.21 -10.72 14.40
C GLU A 177 2.78 -11.27 14.44
N LEU A 178 1.80 -10.44 14.80
CA LEU A 178 0.40 -10.86 14.88
C LEU A 178 -0.26 -11.03 13.50
N ILE A 179 0.16 -10.25 12.51
CA ILE A 179 -0.43 -10.26 11.16
C ILE A 179 0.12 -11.40 10.30
N ASP A 180 1.36 -11.85 10.55
CA ASP A 180 2.05 -12.85 9.71
C ASP A 180 1.50 -14.29 9.81
N SER A 181 0.50 -14.55 10.66
CA SER A 181 0.12 -15.93 11.02
C SER A 181 -0.69 -16.72 9.96
N GLU A 182 -1.47 -16.10 9.07
CA GLU A 182 -2.17 -16.79 7.95
C GLU A 182 -2.51 -15.81 6.81
N THR A 183 -1.51 -15.39 6.01
CA THR A 183 -1.74 -14.47 4.88
C THR A 183 -1.90 -15.20 3.54
N PRO A 184 -2.88 -14.83 2.70
CA PRO A 184 -2.96 -15.28 1.32
C PRO A 184 -1.76 -14.76 0.50
N ALA A 185 -1.61 -15.26 -0.72
CA ALA A 185 -0.60 -14.71 -1.64
C ALA A 185 -0.81 -13.20 -1.86
N TYR A 186 0.28 -12.44 -1.83
CA TYR A 186 0.25 -10.98 -2.05
C TYR A 186 -0.46 -10.61 -3.35
N VAL A 187 -1.30 -9.58 -3.30
CA VAL A 187 -1.78 -8.90 -4.51
C VAL A 187 -0.77 -7.85 -4.97
N THR A 188 -0.82 -7.46 -6.25
CA THR A 188 0.25 -6.66 -6.85
C THR A 188 0.39 -5.25 -6.26
N GLU A 189 -0.73 -4.69 -5.79
CA GLU A 189 -0.84 -3.36 -5.21
C GLU A 189 -0.04 -3.28 -3.90
N GLU A 190 0.07 -4.38 -3.16
CA GLU A 190 0.85 -4.47 -1.92
C GLU A 190 2.34 -4.23 -2.17
N MET A 191 2.84 -4.31 -3.41
CA MET A 191 4.24 -4.00 -3.67
C MET A 191 4.58 -2.51 -3.48
N TYR A 192 3.60 -1.62 -3.66
CA TYR A 192 3.81 -0.17 -3.76
C TYR A 192 3.17 0.60 -2.61
N ILE A 193 3.87 1.64 -2.16
CA ILE A 193 3.38 2.70 -1.29
C ILE A 193 3.20 3.95 -2.17
N LYS A 194 1.95 4.37 -2.36
CA LYS A 194 1.59 5.54 -3.16
C LYS A 194 0.43 6.33 -2.50
N PRO A 195 0.53 7.67 -2.37
CA PRO A 195 1.73 8.46 -2.60
C PRO A 195 2.86 8.06 -1.64
N PRO A 196 4.13 8.32 -1.97
CA PRO A 196 5.22 8.10 -1.02
C PRO A 196 4.98 8.87 0.27
N ILE A 197 5.13 8.20 1.42
CA ILE A 197 4.97 8.82 2.74
C ILE A 197 6.15 9.76 3.05
N ILE A 198 7.32 9.48 2.47
CA ILE A 198 8.56 10.20 2.71
C ILE A 198 9.12 10.67 1.36
N ASN A 199 9.40 11.96 1.27
CA ASN A 199 9.90 12.61 0.05
C ASN A 199 11.44 12.60 -0.05
N THR A 200 12.13 12.08 0.96
CA THR A 200 13.59 11.91 0.91
C THR A 200 13.99 10.68 0.08
N ILE A 201 15.19 10.73 -0.49
CA ILE A 201 15.77 9.64 -1.28
C ILE A 201 15.97 8.43 -0.37
N LYS A 202 15.30 7.33 -0.73
CA LYS A 202 15.33 6.05 0.01
C LYS A 202 15.51 4.91 -0.97
N THR A 203 16.18 3.86 -0.51
CA THR A 203 16.24 2.58 -1.22
C THR A 203 14.83 2.08 -1.54
N GLY A 204 14.63 1.57 -2.75
CA GLY A 204 13.33 1.11 -3.24
C GLY A 204 12.39 2.23 -3.70
N ALA A 205 12.77 3.51 -3.60
CA ALA A 205 11.99 4.60 -4.16
C ALA A 205 12.10 4.61 -5.68
N ILE A 206 10.96 4.83 -6.35
CA ILE A 206 10.83 4.92 -7.80
C ILE A 206 10.68 6.39 -8.19
N TYR A 207 11.42 6.78 -9.21
CA TYR A 207 11.39 8.11 -9.80
C TYR A 207 11.10 8.02 -11.29
N GLN A 208 10.65 9.14 -11.85
CA GLN A 208 10.46 9.31 -13.28
C GLN A 208 11.12 10.62 -13.70
N SER A 209 12.00 10.58 -14.69
CA SER A 209 12.52 11.79 -15.32
C SER A 209 11.36 12.48 -16.06
N PRO A 210 11.00 13.74 -15.72
CA PRO A 210 9.92 14.44 -16.41
C PRO A 210 10.23 14.69 -17.89
N GLU A 211 11.51 14.87 -18.23
CA GLU A 211 11.95 15.17 -19.60
C GLU A 211 12.04 13.92 -20.46
N ALA A 212 12.70 12.86 -19.96
CA ALA A 212 12.95 11.65 -20.73
C ALA A 212 11.82 10.60 -20.61
N GLY A 213 10.94 10.73 -19.61
CA GLY A 213 9.93 9.72 -19.29
C GLY A 213 10.50 8.40 -18.76
N ILE A 214 11.80 8.37 -18.45
CA ILE A 214 12.52 7.19 -17.97
C ILE A 214 12.23 6.96 -16.49
N TYR A 215 11.90 5.72 -16.13
CA TYR A 215 11.72 5.30 -14.75
C TYR A 215 13.01 4.71 -14.19
N CYS A 216 13.30 5.01 -12.93
CA CYS A 216 14.41 4.38 -12.23
C CYS A 216 14.06 4.05 -10.77
N ILE A 217 14.77 3.09 -10.19
CA ILE A 217 14.68 2.70 -8.78
C ILE A 217 16.01 2.94 -8.07
N VAL A 218 15.96 3.49 -6.85
CA VAL A 218 17.14 3.65 -5.99
C VAL A 218 17.52 2.31 -5.36
N LEU A 219 18.75 1.84 -5.63
CA LEU A 219 19.30 0.62 -5.06
C LEU A 219 20.50 0.86 -4.14
N SER A 220 20.90 2.12 -3.91
CA SER A 220 21.86 2.46 -2.85
C SER A 220 21.45 1.80 -1.53
N PRO A 221 22.38 1.13 -0.80
CA PRO A 221 22.10 0.55 0.50
C PRO A 221 21.50 1.59 1.46
N PRO A 222 20.52 1.20 2.31
CA PRO A 222 19.89 2.13 3.25
C PRO A 222 20.89 2.86 4.16
N CYS A 223 21.98 2.19 4.55
CA CYS A 223 23.04 2.73 5.41
C CYS A 223 23.85 3.87 4.76
N ASP A 224 23.91 3.94 3.43
CA ASP A 224 24.60 5.01 2.70
C ASP A 224 23.74 6.27 2.56
N LEU A 225 22.41 6.09 2.58
CA LEU A 225 21.41 7.17 2.48
C LEU A 225 21.02 7.76 3.85
N VAL A 226 21.66 7.34 4.94
CA VAL A 226 21.43 7.92 6.27
C VAL A 226 22.12 9.28 6.35
N VAL A 227 21.36 10.28 6.81
CA VAL A 227 21.87 11.61 7.14
C VAL A 227 22.44 11.57 8.56
N HIS A 228 23.74 11.82 8.70
CA HIS A 228 24.39 12.01 9.99
C HIS A 228 24.86 13.47 10.10
N ASN A 229 24.41 14.19 11.14
CA ASN A 229 24.73 15.60 11.34
C ASN A 229 24.43 16.52 10.14
N GLY A 230 23.33 16.25 9.42
CA GLY A 230 22.94 17.01 8.24
C GLY A 230 23.65 16.63 6.93
N VAL A 231 24.58 15.68 6.96
CA VAL A 231 25.34 15.23 5.78
C VAL A 231 24.98 13.78 5.45
N VAL A 232 24.64 13.51 4.19
CA VAL A 232 24.48 12.14 3.68
C VAL A 232 25.86 11.51 3.56
N LYS A 233 26.01 10.27 4.05
CA LYS A 233 27.31 9.57 4.05
C LYS A 233 27.88 9.40 2.63
N THR A 234 27.02 9.17 1.65
CA THR A 234 27.38 9.11 0.23
C THR A 234 27.17 10.44 -0.47
N ASN A 235 28.06 10.79 -1.39
CA ASN A 235 27.88 11.89 -2.34
C ASN A 235 27.20 11.45 -3.64
N ARG A 236 26.97 10.14 -3.83
CA ARG A 236 26.37 9.56 -5.03
C ARG A 236 25.27 8.55 -4.70
N ILE A 237 24.22 8.55 -5.50
CA ILE A 237 23.11 7.61 -5.45
C ILE A 237 23.27 6.61 -6.58
N LEU A 238 23.06 5.33 -6.28
CA LEU A 238 23.01 4.25 -7.24
C LEU A 238 21.55 3.96 -7.59
N VAL A 239 21.24 4.01 -8.88
CA VAL A 239 19.92 3.70 -9.42
C VAL A 239 20.02 2.65 -10.53
N CYS A 240 18.92 1.94 -10.77
CA CYS A 240 18.72 1.12 -11.96
C CYS A 240 17.55 1.65 -12.76
N GLU A 241 17.67 1.63 -14.08
CA GLU A 241 16.56 1.89 -14.98
C GLU A 241 15.48 0.79 -14.88
N ILE A 242 14.24 1.18 -15.11
CA ILE A 242 13.09 0.29 -15.21
C ILE A 242 12.62 0.28 -16.66
N ASP A 243 12.88 -0.83 -17.34
CA ASP A 243 12.44 -1.04 -18.72
C ASP A 243 10.91 -1.18 -18.77
N ASN A 244 10.31 -0.70 -19.87
CA ASN A 244 8.86 -0.68 -20.05
C ASN A 244 8.25 -2.09 -20.00
N HIS A 245 7.19 -2.24 -19.21
CA HIS A 245 6.52 -3.51 -18.95
C HIS A 245 6.01 -4.21 -20.23
N ASP A 246 5.32 -3.47 -21.09
CA ASP A 246 4.68 -4.04 -22.29
C ASP A 246 5.72 -4.38 -23.36
N VAL A 247 6.76 -3.56 -23.50
CA VAL A 247 7.86 -3.78 -24.45
C VAL A 247 8.62 -5.05 -24.10
N VAL A 248 9.11 -5.18 -22.86
CA VAL A 248 9.89 -6.35 -22.43
C VAL A 248 9.04 -7.62 -22.51
N ASN A 249 7.78 -7.58 -22.08
CA ASN A 249 6.89 -8.73 -22.19
C ASN A 249 6.65 -9.16 -23.65
N LYS A 250 6.51 -8.20 -24.58
CA LYS A 250 6.39 -8.50 -26.00
C LYS A 250 7.64 -9.18 -26.54
N GLU A 251 8.82 -8.67 -26.23
CA GLU A 251 10.09 -9.29 -26.64
C GLU A 251 10.27 -10.71 -26.10
N ILE A 252 9.90 -10.94 -24.84
CA ILE A 252 9.94 -12.26 -24.20
C ILE A 252 8.97 -13.23 -24.88
N ALA A 253 7.76 -12.75 -25.21
CA ALA A 253 6.74 -13.53 -25.87
C ALA A 253 7.12 -13.86 -27.33
N ASP A 254 7.70 -12.92 -28.07
CA ASP A 254 8.01 -13.09 -29.49
C ASP A 254 9.19 -14.03 -29.78
N LYS A 255 9.97 -14.40 -28.75
CA LYS A 255 10.97 -15.48 -28.82
C LYS A 255 10.36 -16.88 -28.98
N ALA A 256 9.04 -17.02 -28.85
CA ALA A 256 8.34 -18.29 -29.05
C ALA A 256 7.20 -18.13 -30.05
N SER A 257 6.99 -19.14 -30.91
CA SER A 257 5.87 -19.14 -31.87
C SER A 257 4.57 -19.68 -31.25
N ARG A 258 4.65 -20.65 -30.33
CA ARG A 258 3.49 -21.32 -29.72
C ARG A 258 3.00 -20.60 -28.47
N ARG A 259 1.68 -20.46 -28.34
CA ARG A 259 1.01 -19.77 -27.21
C ARG A 259 1.42 -20.32 -25.84
N ASP A 260 1.51 -21.65 -25.69
CA ASP A 260 1.88 -22.26 -24.41
C ASP A 260 3.31 -21.90 -24.00
N LYS A 261 4.24 -21.86 -24.97
CA LYS A 261 5.62 -21.45 -24.70
C LYS A 261 5.74 -19.96 -24.42
N LYS A 262 4.93 -19.12 -25.08
CA LYS A 262 4.80 -17.69 -24.73
C LYS A 262 4.36 -17.54 -23.26
N LYS A 263 3.33 -18.28 -22.85
CA LYS A 263 2.82 -18.28 -21.46
C LYS A 263 3.90 -18.70 -20.47
N GLU A 264 4.64 -19.77 -20.76
CA GLU A 264 5.74 -20.25 -19.91
C GLU A 264 6.84 -19.20 -19.77
N ASN A 265 7.26 -18.56 -20.87
CA ASN A 265 8.27 -17.51 -20.84
C ASN A 265 7.84 -16.31 -19.97
N ILE A 266 6.59 -15.85 -20.12
CA ILE A 266 6.04 -14.76 -19.31
C ILE A 266 5.93 -15.17 -17.84
N GLN A 267 5.49 -16.40 -17.56
CA GLN A 267 5.40 -16.93 -16.21
C GLN A 267 6.79 -16.96 -15.54
N ASN A 268 7.83 -17.36 -16.26
CA ASN A 268 9.20 -17.30 -15.77
C ASN A 268 9.66 -15.85 -15.56
N ALA A 269 9.23 -14.91 -16.40
CA ALA A 269 9.60 -13.50 -16.28
C ALA A 269 9.02 -12.86 -15.02
N ILE A 270 7.72 -13.05 -14.77
CA ILE A 270 7.06 -12.51 -13.57
C ILE A 270 7.48 -13.23 -12.28
N LYS A 271 7.95 -14.48 -12.39
CA LYS A 271 8.60 -15.21 -11.29
C LYS A 271 10.06 -14.81 -11.07
N ASN A 272 10.59 -13.85 -11.82
CA ASN A 272 11.98 -13.41 -11.73
C ASN A 272 13.01 -14.51 -12.07
N ASN A 273 12.61 -15.51 -12.88
CA ASN A 273 13.40 -16.68 -13.28
C ASN A 273 13.70 -16.73 -14.78
N TYR A 274 13.26 -15.74 -15.56
CA TYR A 274 13.50 -15.71 -17.00
C TYR A 274 14.92 -15.27 -17.36
N SER A 275 15.41 -14.27 -16.63
CA SER A 275 16.78 -13.81 -16.75
C SER A 275 17.28 -13.35 -15.40
N ASP A 276 18.58 -13.27 -15.34
CA ASP A 276 19.34 -12.93 -14.16
C ASP A 276 19.40 -11.44 -13.86
N TYR A 277 19.27 -10.61 -14.90
CA TYR A 277 19.41 -9.16 -14.80
C TYR A 277 18.07 -8.43 -14.75
N TYR A 278 16.95 -9.10 -15.08
CA TYR A 278 15.62 -8.49 -14.98
C TYR A 278 14.92 -8.81 -13.67
N HIS A 279 14.38 -7.78 -13.02
CA HIS A 279 13.45 -7.91 -11.91
C HIS A 279 12.09 -7.29 -12.24
N TRP A 280 11.06 -8.14 -12.31
CA TRP A 280 9.70 -7.76 -12.62
C TRP A 280 9.07 -6.90 -11.53
N LEU A 281 8.48 -5.79 -11.97
CA LEU A 281 7.61 -4.92 -11.20
C LEU A 281 6.19 -5.01 -11.79
N PRO A 282 5.17 -5.39 -11.00
CA PRO A 282 3.81 -5.55 -11.51
C PRO A 282 3.20 -4.22 -11.96
N LYS A 283 2.45 -4.28 -13.06
CA LYS A 283 1.61 -3.18 -13.56
C LYS A 283 0.24 -3.26 -12.89
N ASN A 284 -0.21 -2.16 -12.28
CA ASN A 284 -1.53 -2.03 -11.65
C ASN A 284 -1.97 -0.56 -11.59
N SER A 285 -3.00 -0.25 -10.79
CA SER A 285 -3.52 1.11 -10.63
C SER A 285 -2.54 2.08 -9.95
N LEU A 286 -1.58 1.57 -9.17
CA LEU A 286 -0.62 2.39 -8.43
C LEU A 286 0.62 2.71 -9.28
N PHE A 287 1.10 1.76 -10.10
CA PHE A 287 2.28 1.94 -10.93
C PHE A 287 2.17 1.22 -12.27
N CYS A 288 2.76 1.80 -13.33
CA CYS A 288 2.74 1.25 -14.67
C CYS A 288 3.51 -0.07 -14.83
N GLY A 289 4.23 -0.49 -13.79
CA GLY A 289 5.06 -1.69 -13.79
C GLY A 289 6.31 -1.53 -14.64
N GLY A 290 7.05 -2.62 -14.79
CA GLY A 290 8.25 -2.68 -15.63
C GLY A 290 9.18 -3.81 -15.25
N TYR A 291 10.42 -3.71 -15.72
CA TYR A 291 11.50 -4.61 -15.32
C TYR A 291 12.71 -3.79 -14.91
N ILE A 292 13.11 -3.86 -13.64
CA ILE A 292 14.40 -3.31 -13.22
C ILE A 292 15.47 -4.04 -14.01
N ASN A 293 16.27 -3.29 -14.77
CA ASN A 293 17.33 -3.83 -15.59
C ASN A 293 18.67 -3.63 -14.87
N PHE A 294 19.16 -4.68 -14.22
CA PHE A 294 20.44 -4.62 -13.48
C PHE A 294 21.66 -4.40 -14.38
N ARG A 295 21.52 -4.39 -15.71
CA ARG A 295 22.58 -3.95 -16.62
C ARG A 295 22.66 -2.43 -16.74
N ASN A 296 21.55 -1.73 -16.53
CA ASN A 296 21.43 -0.29 -16.68
C ASN A 296 21.58 0.39 -15.31
N VAL A 297 22.72 0.14 -14.65
CA VAL A 297 23.08 0.83 -13.41
C VAL A 297 23.66 2.19 -13.74
N MET A 298 23.14 3.20 -13.06
CA MET A 298 23.61 4.58 -13.16
C MET A 298 23.94 5.09 -11.76
N THR A 299 24.85 6.07 -11.69
CA THR A 299 25.10 6.78 -10.44
C THR A 299 25.04 8.28 -10.66
N TYR A 300 24.46 9.00 -9.70
CA TYR A 300 24.26 10.44 -9.78
C TYR A 300 24.75 11.13 -8.51
N PRO A 301 25.39 12.31 -8.59
CA PRO A 301 25.40 13.25 -7.47
C PRO A 301 23.96 13.52 -6.99
N ILE A 302 23.77 13.75 -5.69
CA ILE A 302 22.44 13.93 -5.09
C ILE A 302 21.67 15.08 -5.75
N ASP A 303 22.30 16.25 -5.87
CA ASP A 303 21.65 17.45 -6.40
C ASP A 303 21.24 17.24 -7.88
N GLN A 304 22.14 16.67 -8.69
CA GLN A 304 21.84 16.34 -10.08
C GLN A 304 20.66 15.35 -10.20
N PHE A 305 20.59 14.35 -9.32
CA PHE A 305 19.48 13.40 -9.32
C PHE A 305 18.15 14.09 -8.99
N ILE A 306 18.14 15.00 -8.02
CA ILE A 306 16.95 15.77 -7.66
C ILE A 306 16.54 16.69 -8.81
N ASP A 307 17.49 17.34 -9.47
CA ASP A 307 17.21 18.21 -10.62
C ASP A 307 16.61 17.44 -11.80
N GLU A 308 17.12 16.24 -12.09
CA GLU A 308 16.70 15.42 -13.24
C GLU A 308 15.40 14.64 -13.00
N TYR A 309 15.17 14.16 -11.77
CA TYR A 309 14.08 13.24 -11.45
C TYR A 309 13.04 13.80 -10.47
N GLY A 310 13.34 14.89 -9.78
CA GLY A 310 12.44 15.54 -8.83
C GLY A 310 12.11 14.68 -7.60
N GLN A 311 10.82 14.42 -7.40
CA GLN A 311 10.29 13.73 -6.21
C GLN A 311 9.92 12.28 -6.53
N PRO A 312 9.98 11.37 -5.55
CA PRO A 312 9.58 9.99 -5.77
C PRO A 312 8.09 9.92 -6.14
N ILE A 313 7.74 9.01 -7.05
CA ILE A 313 6.35 8.79 -7.50
C ILE A 313 5.69 7.61 -6.79
N ALA A 314 6.49 6.68 -6.29
CA ALA A 314 6.09 5.51 -5.52
C ALA A 314 7.29 4.99 -4.72
N LYS A 315 7.05 4.18 -3.70
CA LYS A 315 8.10 3.43 -2.99
C LYS A 315 7.73 1.96 -2.92
N ILE A 316 8.68 1.07 -3.17
CA ILE A 316 8.48 -0.37 -2.96
C ILE A 316 8.53 -0.68 -1.46
N GLN A 317 7.62 -1.52 -0.96
CA GLN A 317 7.63 -1.93 0.45
C GLN A 317 8.93 -2.67 0.82
N GLU A 318 9.38 -2.51 2.06
CA GLU A 318 10.69 -2.99 2.52
C GLU A 318 10.88 -4.50 2.34
N TYR A 319 9.80 -5.27 2.51
CA TYR A 319 9.83 -6.72 2.29
C TYR A 319 10.26 -7.09 0.86
N PHE A 320 9.70 -6.42 -0.16
CA PHE A 320 10.06 -6.65 -1.56
C PHE A 320 11.41 -6.03 -1.94
N VAL A 321 11.78 -4.89 -1.33
CA VAL A 321 13.10 -4.26 -1.54
C VAL A 321 14.23 -5.22 -1.19
N LYS A 322 14.12 -5.97 -0.10
CA LYS A 322 15.12 -6.98 0.28
C LYS A 322 15.35 -8.03 -0.81
N SER A 323 14.27 -8.49 -1.46
CA SER A 323 14.34 -9.43 -2.58
C SER A 323 15.02 -8.80 -3.81
N ILE A 324 14.68 -7.56 -4.15
CA ILE A 324 15.32 -6.82 -5.24
C ILE A 324 16.82 -6.66 -5.00
N LEU A 325 17.22 -6.20 -3.82
CA LEU A 325 18.63 -6.00 -3.45
C LEU A 325 19.41 -7.31 -3.42
N ASN A 326 18.80 -8.41 -2.96
CA ASN A 326 19.41 -9.73 -3.00
C ASN A 326 19.71 -10.17 -4.44
N ARG A 327 18.73 -10.03 -5.35
CA ARG A 327 18.92 -10.37 -6.77
C ARG A 327 19.94 -9.46 -7.45
N PHE A 328 19.90 -8.16 -7.16
CA PHE A 328 20.89 -7.19 -7.65
C PHE A 328 22.31 -7.56 -7.20
N SER A 329 22.49 -7.85 -5.91
CA SER A 329 23.78 -8.27 -5.34
C SER A 329 24.25 -9.59 -5.97
N SER A 330 23.36 -10.56 -6.12
CA SER A 330 23.66 -11.85 -6.76
C SER A 330 24.01 -11.70 -8.24
N TYR A 331 23.43 -10.73 -8.94
CA TYR A 331 23.77 -10.42 -10.33
C TYR A 331 25.20 -9.85 -10.43
N TYR A 332 25.54 -8.86 -9.60
CA TYR A 332 26.85 -8.21 -9.63
C TYR A 332 27.98 -9.03 -8.99
N ALA A 333 27.67 -9.97 -8.10
CA ALA A 333 28.65 -10.84 -7.46
C ALA A 333 29.13 -11.99 -8.36
N ARG A 334 28.58 -12.13 -9.58
CA ARG A 334 28.97 -13.20 -10.50
C ARG A 334 30.44 -13.08 -10.86
N GLN A 335 31.19 -14.06 -10.41
CA GLN A 335 32.53 -14.30 -10.92
C GLN A 335 32.38 -15.17 -12.16
N GLY A 336 32.90 -14.70 -13.30
CA GLY A 336 33.07 -15.57 -14.46
C GLY A 336 34.02 -16.70 -14.07
N GLN A 337 33.57 -17.95 -14.16
CA GLN A 337 34.47 -19.07 -14.03
C GLN A 337 35.27 -19.17 -15.34
N PRO A 338 36.62 -19.25 -15.29
CA PRO A 338 37.41 -19.55 -16.47
C PRO A 338 36.95 -20.87 -17.09
N ASP A 339 36.68 -20.85 -18.39
CA ASP A 339 36.25 -22.03 -19.15
C ASP A 339 37.50 -22.86 -19.46
N PHE A 340 37.52 -24.11 -19.01
CA PHE A 340 38.49 -25.10 -19.48
C PHE A 340 37.89 -25.82 -20.69
N ASP A 341 38.71 -26.51 -21.49
CA ASP A 341 38.14 -27.49 -22.42
C ASP A 341 37.60 -28.68 -21.62
N PHE A 342 36.39 -28.53 -21.11
CA PHE A 342 35.75 -29.51 -20.26
C PHE A 342 35.49 -30.83 -20.99
N LYS A 343 35.39 -30.82 -22.33
CA LYS A 343 35.29 -32.06 -23.11
C LYS A 343 36.60 -32.82 -23.08
N VAL A 344 37.73 -32.13 -23.25
CA VAL A 344 39.06 -32.73 -23.14
C VAL A 344 39.31 -33.25 -21.72
N GLU A 345 39.06 -32.44 -20.69
CA GLU A 345 39.28 -32.86 -19.30
C GLU A 345 38.37 -34.00 -18.88
N THR A 346 37.09 -33.98 -19.28
CA THR A 346 36.17 -35.10 -19.02
C THR A 346 36.68 -36.38 -19.67
N LYS A 347 37.13 -36.31 -20.93
CA LYS A 347 37.67 -37.48 -21.62
C LYS A 347 38.94 -38.01 -20.95
N ARG A 348 39.83 -37.12 -20.51
CA ARG A 348 41.05 -37.48 -19.77
C ARG A 348 40.70 -38.20 -18.46
N ILE A 349 39.82 -37.61 -17.65
CA ILE A 349 39.40 -38.16 -16.35
C ILE A 349 38.69 -39.51 -16.52
N VAL A 350 37.78 -39.64 -17.50
CA VAL A 350 37.08 -40.90 -17.78
C VAL A 350 38.06 -41.99 -18.20
N ASN A 351 39.06 -41.68 -19.04
CA ASN A 351 40.08 -42.64 -19.43
C ASN A 351 40.98 -43.08 -18.26
N GLU A 352 41.24 -42.19 -17.29
CA GLU A 352 42.02 -42.50 -16.09
C GLU A 352 41.25 -43.39 -15.09
N ILE A 353 39.96 -43.13 -14.89
CA ILE A 353 39.14 -43.82 -13.87
C ILE A 353 38.48 -45.09 -14.43
N CYS A 354 38.18 -45.10 -15.74
CA CYS A 354 37.58 -46.22 -16.45
C CYS A 354 38.44 -46.58 -17.67
N PRO A 355 39.66 -47.11 -17.47
CA PRO A 355 40.49 -47.54 -18.59
C PRO A 355 39.74 -48.61 -19.39
N ALA A 356 39.67 -48.43 -20.71
CA ALA A 356 39.01 -49.39 -21.58
C ALA A 356 39.62 -50.78 -21.35
N GLU A 357 38.77 -51.79 -21.13
CA GLU A 357 39.22 -53.18 -21.04
C GLU A 357 40.03 -53.50 -22.30
N SER A 358 41.29 -53.88 -22.10
CA SER A 358 42.15 -54.35 -23.16
C SER A 358 41.50 -55.56 -23.79
N VAL A 359 40.95 -55.38 -24.99
CA VAL A 359 40.38 -56.46 -25.80
C VAL A 359 41.52 -57.44 -26.12
N SER A 360 41.55 -58.56 -25.41
CA SER A 360 42.42 -59.71 -25.67
C SER A 360 41.87 -60.57 -26.79
#